data_AF-A0A919BYA8-F1
#
_entry.id   AF-A0A919BYA8-F1
#
_cell.length_a   1.000
_cell.length_b   1.000
_cell.length_c   1.000
_cell.angle_alpha   90.00
_cell.angle_beta   90.00
_cell.angle_gamma   90.00
#
_symmetry.space_group_name_H-M   'P 1'
#
loop_
_entity.id
_entity.type
_entity.pdbx_description
1 polymer ?
#
loop_
_entity_poly.entity_id
_entity_poly.type
_entity_poly.pdbx_seq_one_letter_code
_entity_poly.pdbx_strand_id
1 'polypeptide(L)'
;MGTQIDIKTVRETGRSGFVAVLVALMTILVAGCTGMGPVHVDPDRLPGVYRNDGTGAEIRLDTDGRFSAVGFSRDDVGIAGENALLDDFGGTWDPTPSNFVYLEPDPVGMSDIQLWTVSSKEVYLQPDVDGPITLTLLKAKES
;
A
#
# COMPACT_ATOMS: atom_id res chain seq x y z
N MET A 1 47.36 5.76 -2.26
CA MET A 1 48.02 6.14 -0.99
C MET A 1 46.94 6.51 -0.01
N GLY A 2 46.48 5.52 0.78
CA GLY A 2 45.42 5.65 1.77
C GLY A 2 45.96 5.23 3.13
N THR A 3 45.57 6.00 4.13
CA THR A 3 46.06 6.07 5.51
C THR A 3 45.92 4.77 6.30
N GLN A 4 46.93 4.53 7.13
CA GLN A 4 47.10 3.48 8.14
C GLN A 4 45.97 3.48 9.17
N ILE A 5 45.36 2.30 9.42
CA ILE A 5 44.59 2.03 10.63
C ILE A 5 45.30 0.91 11.38
N ASP A 6 45.85 1.27 12.53
CA ASP A 6 46.57 0.41 13.45
C ASP A 6 45.57 -0.50 14.19
N ILE A 7 45.57 -1.79 13.85
CA ILE A 7 44.67 -2.77 14.45
C ILE A 7 45.41 -3.42 15.61
N LYS A 8 45.04 -3.06 16.84
CA LYS A 8 45.56 -3.70 18.06
C LYS A 8 45.22 -5.19 18.06
N THR A 9 46.26 -6.00 17.97
CA THR A 9 46.27 -7.46 18.14
C THR A 9 45.61 -7.87 19.46
N VAL A 10 44.52 -8.63 19.37
CA VAL A 10 44.00 -9.45 20.48
C VAL A 10 44.56 -10.86 20.30
N ARG A 11 45.23 -11.36 21.34
CA ARG A 11 45.95 -12.65 21.38
C ARG A 11 45.02 -13.84 21.11
N GLU A 12 45.50 -14.75 20.26
CA GLU A 12 44.95 -16.08 20.08
C GLU A 12 45.11 -16.94 21.34
N THR A 13 44.09 -17.74 21.66
CA THR A 13 44.26 -19.01 22.38
C THR A 13 43.14 -19.98 21.99
N GLY A 14 43.49 -21.03 21.22
CA GLY A 14 43.04 -22.40 21.49
C GLY A 14 41.80 -22.97 20.77
N ARG A 15 42.08 -23.97 19.93
CA ARG A 15 41.40 -25.29 19.84
C ARG A 15 40.18 -25.47 18.90
N SER A 16 40.50 -26.05 17.73
CA SER A 16 39.82 -27.14 16.99
C SER A 16 38.30 -27.33 17.12
N GLY A 17 37.61 -27.18 15.98
CA GLY A 17 36.26 -27.68 15.74
C GLY A 17 35.64 -27.08 14.47
N PHE A 18 35.46 -27.90 13.43
CA PHE A 18 34.72 -27.55 12.21
C PHE A 18 33.28 -27.17 12.53
N VAL A 19 32.86 -25.93 12.22
CA VAL A 19 31.54 -25.64 11.64
C VAL A 19 31.69 -24.35 10.81
N ALA A 20 31.74 -24.50 9.49
CA ALA A 20 31.55 -23.38 8.58
C ALA A 20 30.07 -22.95 8.66
N VAL A 21 29.76 -21.98 9.53
CA VAL A 21 28.48 -21.27 9.47
C VAL A 21 28.65 -20.17 8.44
N LEU A 22 28.22 -20.45 7.20
CA LEU A 22 27.92 -19.42 6.23
C LEU A 22 26.82 -18.53 6.82
N VAL A 23 27.21 -17.42 7.46
CA VAL A 23 26.29 -16.32 7.69
C VAL A 23 26.07 -15.68 6.33
N ALA A 24 25.04 -16.16 5.63
CA ALA A 24 24.46 -15.42 4.52
C ALA A 24 24.00 -14.08 5.10
N LEU A 25 24.82 -13.04 4.88
CA LEU A 25 24.39 -11.67 5.07
C LEU A 25 23.18 -11.50 4.17
N MET A 26 21.98 -11.55 4.74
CA MET A 26 20.80 -11.06 4.05
C MET A 26 21.06 -9.58 3.81
N THR A 27 21.50 -9.27 2.59
CA THR A 27 21.35 -7.93 2.04
C THR A 27 19.86 -7.67 2.03
N ILE A 28 19.38 -7.00 3.07
CA ILE A 28 18.07 -6.36 3.06
C ILE A 28 18.18 -5.39 1.90
N LEU A 29 17.60 -5.74 0.76
CA LEU A 29 17.35 -4.78 -0.30
C LEU A 29 16.40 -3.76 0.31
N VAL A 30 16.96 -2.68 0.83
CA VAL A 30 16.26 -1.40 0.96
C VAL A 30 16.11 -0.90 -0.47
N ALA A 31 15.25 -1.56 -1.24
CA ALA A 31 14.83 -1.10 -2.53
C ALA A 31 13.78 -0.02 -2.27
N GLY A 32 14.17 1.24 -2.51
CA GLY A 32 13.18 2.23 -2.96
C GLY A 32 12.83 3.39 -2.05
N CYS A 33 13.68 3.80 -1.09
CA CYS A 33 13.65 5.23 -0.73
C CYS A 33 14.44 6.02 -1.79
N THR A 34 13.70 6.76 -2.63
CA THR A 34 14.09 7.89 -3.50
C THR A 34 14.49 7.60 -4.98
N GLY A 35 13.50 7.78 -5.88
CA GLY A 35 13.60 8.74 -6.99
C GLY A 35 13.64 8.23 -8.44
N MET A 36 12.62 8.56 -9.26
CA MET A 36 12.80 9.02 -10.67
C MET A 36 11.54 9.66 -11.37
N GLY A 37 10.68 10.44 -10.67
CA GLY A 37 9.61 11.33 -11.24
C GLY A 37 8.41 10.71 -12.01
N PRO A 38 7.31 11.43 -12.33
CA PRO A 38 6.54 12.37 -11.50
C PRO A 38 5.65 11.61 -10.51
N VAL A 39 5.82 11.84 -9.21
CA VAL A 39 4.79 11.51 -8.22
C VAL A 39 3.82 12.70 -8.26
N HIS A 40 2.54 12.54 -7.92
CA HIS A 40 1.91 13.36 -6.87
C HIS A 40 0.39 13.15 -6.87
N VAL A 41 -0.05 12.00 -6.37
CA VAL A 41 -1.20 12.03 -5.46
C VAL A 41 -0.76 12.84 -4.24
N ASP A 42 -1.27 14.05 -4.08
CA ASP A 42 -1.15 14.76 -2.80
C ASP A 42 -2.45 15.44 -2.36
N PRO A 43 -3.36 14.69 -1.72
CA PRO A 43 -4.48 15.23 -0.95
C PRO A 43 -4.02 15.42 0.50
N ASP A 44 -2.87 16.09 0.63
CA ASP A 44 -1.91 16.13 1.75
C ASP A 44 -1.61 14.80 2.45
N ARG A 45 -1.50 13.79 1.59
CA ARG A 45 -0.89 12.45 1.74
C ARG A 45 -1.75 11.41 2.44
N LEU A 46 -2.74 10.92 1.67
CA LEU A 46 -3.38 9.59 1.83
C LEU A 46 -2.34 8.59 2.32
N PRO A 47 -2.35 8.25 3.60
CA PRO A 47 -3.16 7.13 4.07
C PRO A 47 -4.10 7.54 5.22
N GLY A 48 -4.95 6.60 5.65
CA GLY A 48 -5.99 6.83 6.63
C GLY A 48 -7.23 5.99 6.34
N VAL A 49 -8.28 6.23 7.12
CA VAL A 49 -9.56 5.52 7.02
C VAL A 49 -10.58 6.44 6.38
N TYR A 50 -11.29 5.97 5.36
CA TYR A 50 -12.31 6.69 4.62
C TYR A 50 -13.63 5.93 4.72
N ARG A 51 -14.70 6.58 5.17
CA ARG A 51 -15.99 5.95 5.48
C ARG A 51 -17.15 6.63 4.79
N ASN A 52 -18.18 5.86 4.46
CA ASN A 52 -19.49 6.38 4.14
C ASN A 52 -20.45 6.04 5.28
N ASP A 53 -20.93 7.06 6.01
CA ASP A 53 -21.80 6.85 7.17
C ASP A 53 -23.19 6.30 6.78
N GLY A 54 -23.61 6.47 5.53
CA GLY A 54 -24.90 6.00 5.03
C GLY A 54 -24.92 4.50 4.73
N THR A 55 -23.83 3.96 4.20
CA THR A 55 -23.71 2.55 3.81
C THR A 55 -22.93 1.72 4.84
N GLY A 56 -22.10 2.37 5.66
CA GLY A 56 -21.14 1.71 6.55
C GLY A 56 -19.87 1.26 5.85
N ALA A 57 -19.73 1.52 4.55
CA ALA A 57 -18.55 1.15 3.78
C ALA A 57 -17.31 1.92 4.23
N GLU A 58 -16.18 1.23 4.30
CA GLU A 58 -14.91 1.78 4.74
C GLU A 58 -13.75 1.28 3.89
N ILE A 59 -12.86 2.19 3.48
CA ILE A 59 -11.55 1.86 2.91
C ILE A 59 -10.46 2.42 3.83
N ARG A 60 -9.53 1.55 4.22
CA ARG A 60 -8.30 1.92 4.89
C ARG A 60 -7.15 1.79 3.90
N LEU A 61 -6.40 2.87 3.73
CA LEU A 61 -5.12 2.87 3.03
C LEU A 61 -4.00 2.89 4.08
N ASP A 62 -3.06 1.96 3.98
CA ASP A 62 -1.88 1.86 4.83
C ASP A 62 -0.66 2.49 4.15
N THR A 63 0.28 2.99 4.96
CA THR A 63 1.53 3.62 4.49
C THR A 63 2.46 2.67 3.72
N ASP A 64 2.26 1.36 3.86
CA ASP A 64 3.07 0.31 3.22
C ASP A 64 2.55 -0.07 1.82
N GLY A 65 1.56 0.66 1.29
CA GLY A 65 0.98 0.39 -0.03
C GLY A 65 -0.11 -0.68 0.00
N ARG A 66 -0.57 -1.10 1.19
CA ARG A 66 -1.69 -2.04 1.34
C ARG A 66 -3.00 -1.30 1.60
N PHE A 67 -4.11 -1.92 1.23
CA PHE A 67 -5.44 -1.45 1.62
C PHE A 67 -6.31 -2.58 2.15
N SER A 68 -7.34 -2.18 2.90
CA SER A 68 -8.47 -3.03 3.26
C SER A 68 -9.77 -2.26 3.04
N ALA A 69 -10.83 -2.98 2.68
CA ALA A 69 -12.14 -2.46 2.36
C ALA A 69 -13.19 -3.36 3.01
N VAL A 70 -14.11 -2.75 3.76
CA VAL A 70 -15.16 -3.47 4.52
C VAL A 70 -16.51 -2.82 4.33
N GLY A 71 -17.58 -3.59 4.50
CA GLY A 71 -18.95 -3.06 4.49
C GLY A 71 -19.44 -2.54 3.13
N PHE A 72 -18.83 -2.97 2.03
CA PHE A 72 -19.29 -2.67 0.68
C PHE A 72 -20.35 -3.66 0.23
N SER A 73 -21.50 -3.17 -0.22
CA SER A 73 -22.49 -4.00 -0.91
C SER A 73 -22.27 -3.98 -2.43
N ARG A 74 -22.88 -4.95 -3.13
CA ARG A 74 -22.85 -5.01 -4.59
C ARG A 74 -23.49 -3.77 -5.23
N ASP A 75 -24.52 -3.22 -4.58
CA ASP A 75 -25.20 -2.02 -5.05
C ASP A 75 -24.31 -0.77 -4.90
N ASP A 76 -23.44 -0.73 -3.88
CA ASP A 76 -22.54 0.41 -3.63
C ASP A 76 -21.42 0.52 -4.66
N VAL A 77 -20.96 -0.62 -5.20
CA VAL A 77 -19.86 -0.64 -6.17
C VAL A 77 -20.33 -0.76 -7.62
N GLY A 78 -21.60 -1.10 -7.86
CA GLY A 78 -22.17 -1.17 -9.22
C GLY A 78 -21.48 -2.16 -10.17
N ILE A 79 -20.57 -3.02 -9.69
CA ILE A 79 -19.83 -3.98 -10.51
C ILE A 79 -20.76 -5.14 -10.89
N ALA A 80 -20.96 -5.33 -12.19
CA ALA A 80 -21.70 -6.47 -12.73
C ALA A 80 -20.73 -7.62 -13.09
N GLY A 81 -20.87 -8.77 -12.45
CA GLY A 81 -20.13 -10.00 -12.79
C GLY A 81 -20.08 -11.04 -11.65
N GLU A 82 -19.55 -12.24 -11.93
CA GLU A 82 -19.28 -13.27 -10.90
C GLU A 82 -18.13 -12.89 -9.96
N ASN A 83 -17.32 -11.89 -10.33
CA ASN A 83 -16.25 -11.34 -9.51
C ASN A 83 -16.74 -10.37 -8.42
N ALA A 84 -18.05 -10.17 -8.29
CA ALA A 84 -18.66 -9.27 -7.31
C ALA A 84 -19.01 -9.96 -5.97
N LEU A 85 -18.12 -10.83 -5.48
CA LEU A 85 -18.20 -11.31 -4.10
C LEU A 85 -17.58 -10.23 -3.22
N LEU A 86 -18.41 -9.45 -2.53
CA LEU A 86 -17.92 -8.45 -1.58
C LEU A 86 -18.10 -8.98 -0.16
N ASP A 87 -17.30 -10.00 0.15
CA ASP A 87 -16.74 -10.08 1.51
C ASP A 87 -15.77 -8.88 1.69
N ASP A 88 -15.36 -8.63 2.92
CA ASP A 88 -14.26 -7.70 3.21
C ASP A 88 -13.03 -8.09 2.36
N PHE A 89 -12.49 -7.13 1.60
CA PHE A 89 -11.41 -7.37 0.64
C PHE A 89 -10.23 -6.43 0.89
N GLY A 90 -9.08 -6.75 0.33
CA GLY A 90 -7.87 -5.96 0.44
C GLY A 90 -6.92 -6.27 -0.69
N GLY A 91 -5.78 -5.58 -0.68
CA GLY A 91 -4.75 -5.75 -1.69
C GLY A 91 -3.74 -4.63 -1.65
N THR A 92 -3.21 -4.26 -2.81
CA THR A 92 -2.24 -3.17 -2.96
C THR A 92 -2.88 -1.93 -3.55
N TRP A 93 -2.30 -0.77 -3.26
CA TRP A 93 -2.69 0.47 -3.90
C TRP A 93 -1.47 1.21 -4.44
N ASP A 94 -1.66 1.84 -5.60
CA ASP A 94 -0.59 2.53 -6.31
C ASP A 94 -1.00 3.97 -6.65
N PRO A 95 -0.19 4.97 -6.27
CA PRO A 95 -0.46 6.36 -6.63
C PRO A 95 -0.21 6.60 -8.11
N THR A 96 -1.05 7.42 -8.72
CA THR A 96 -0.88 7.82 -10.11
C THR A 96 -0.31 9.25 -10.22
N PRO A 97 0.18 9.66 -11.40
CA PRO A 97 0.46 11.07 -11.68
C PRO A 97 -0.79 11.97 -11.72
N SER A 98 -1.98 11.37 -11.69
CA SER A 98 -3.29 12.03 -11.64
C SER A 98 -3.82 12.06 -10.20
N ASN A 99 -4.96 12.70 -9.98
CA ASN A 99 -5.57 12.81 -8.65
C ASN A 99 -6.33 11.54 -8.20
N PHE A 100 -5.78 10.35 -8.44
CA PHE A 100 -6.37 9.09 -7.97
C PHE A 100 -5.31 8.03 -7.69
N VAL A 101 -5.68 7.02 -6.90
CA VAL A 101 -4.89 5.78 -6.72
C VAL A 101 -5.61 4.61 -7.39
N TYR A 102 -4.84 3.65 -7.92
CA TYR A 102 -5.39 2.36 -8.31
C TYR A 102 -5.46 1.45 -7.09
N LEU A 103 -6.56 0.72 -6.94
CA LEU A 103 -6.68 -0.38 -5.98
C LEU A 103 -6.60 -1.70 -6.76
N GLU A 104 -5.69 -2.57 -6.35
CA GLU A 104 -5.50 -3.91 -6.89
C GLU A 104 -5.83 -4.95 -5.80
N PRO A 105 -7.09 -5.42 -5.75
CA PRO A 105 -7.52 -6.49 -4.84
C PRO A 105 -6.75 -7.81 -5.03
N ASP A 106 -6.41 -8.45 -3.91
CA ASP A 106 -5.82 -9.79 -3.86
C ASP A 106 -6.68 -10.92 -4.49
N PRO A 107 -8.04 -10.86 -4.52
CA PRO A 107 -8.82 -11.83 -5.29
C PRO A 107 -8.79 -11.53 -6.79
N VAL A 108 -8.38 -12.54 -7.57
CA VAL A 108 -8.42 -12.53 -9.04
C VAL A 108 -9.82 -12.17 -9.56
N GLY A 109 -9.91 -11.06 -10.29
CA GLY A 109 -11.10 -10.69 -11.06
C GLY A 109 -11.71 -9.32 -10.75
N MET A 110 -11.26 -8.64 -9.70
CA MET A 110 -11.55 -7.22 -9.49
C MET A 110 -10.29 -6.43 -9.85
N SER A 111 -10.22 -5.89 -11.06
CA SER A 111 -9.20 -4.91 -11.46
C SER A 111 -9.88 -3.58 -11.79
N ASP A 112 -9.09 -2.54 -11.99
CA ASP A 112 -9.55 -1.24 -12.53
C ASP A 112 -10.36 -0.36 -11.57
N ILE A 113 -10.29 -0.66 -10.25
CA ILE A 113 -10.88 0.19 -9.23
C ILE A 113 -10.01 1.43 -9.04
N GLN A 114 -10.61 2.60 -9.22
CA GLN A 114 -9.99 3.89 -9.01
C GLN A 114 -10.57 4.57 -7.78
N LEU A 115 -9.69 5.09 -6.93
CA LEU A 115 -10.08 5.91 -5.80
C LEU A 115 -9.61 7.35 -6.05
N TRP A 116 -10.53 8.18 -6.50
CA TRP A 116 -10.31 9.57 -6.85
C TRP A 116 -10.23 10.44 -5.62
N THR A 117 -9.22 11.28 -5.59
CA THR A 117 -8.95 12.20 -4.51
C THR A 117 -9.53 13.55 -4.85
N VAL A 118 -10.46 14.01 -4.01
CA VAL A 118 -11.18 15.28 -4.17
C VAL A 118 -10.57 16.32 -3.25
N SER A 119 -10.31 15.94 -2.00
CA SER A 119 -9.63 16.74 -0.99
C SER A 119 -8.90 15.85 0.01
N SER A 120 -8.21 16.44 0.99
CA SER A 120 -7.58 15.68 2.08
C SER A 120 -8.56 14.92 2.97
N LYS A 121 -9.87 15.17 2.82
CA LYS A 121 -10.94 14.58 3.64
C LYS A 121 -11.95 13.80 2.82
N GLU A 122 -11.81 13.71 1.52
CA GLU A 122 -12.86 13.19 0.65
C GLU A 122 -12.28 12.48 -0.56
N VAL A 123 -12.81 11.29 -0.81
CA VAL A 123 -12.48 10.46 -1.96
C VAL A 123 -13.75 9.93 -2.62
N TYR A 124 -13.67 9.69 -3.92
CA TYR A 124 -14.72 9.06 -4.71
C TYR A 124 -14.25 7.70 -5.20
N LEU A 125 -15.08 6.68 -5.00
CA LEU A 125 -14.85 5.35 -5.51
C LEU A 125 -15.45 5.24 -6.92
N GLN A 126 -14.62 4.81 -7.87
CA GLN A 126 -15.01 4.47 -9.22
C GLN A 126 -14.52 3.05 -9.52
N PRO A 127 -15.38 2.04 -9.37
CA PRO A 127 -15.00 0.63 -9.51
C PRO A 127 -14.77 0.18 -10.96
N ASP A 128 -15.30 0.91 -11.93
CA ASP A 128 -15.10 0.71 -13.36
C ASP A 128 -14.64 2.04 -13.98
N VAL A 129 -13.47 2.04 -14.61
CA VAL A 129 -12.86 3.24 -15.23
C VAL A 129 -13.74 3.87 -16.32
N ASP A 130 -14.57 3.08 -16.99
CA ASP A 130 -15.53 3.55 -17.98
C ASP A 130 -16.93 3.79 -17.37
N GLY A 131 -17.13 3.34 -16.14
CA GLY A 131 -18.36 3.47 -15.37
C GLY A 131 -18.47 4.78 -14.59
N PRO A 132 -19.62 5.05 -13.95
CA PRO A 132 -19.80 6.21 -13.09
C PRO A 132 -19.04 6.08 -11.77
N ILE A 133 -18.78 7.21 -11.11
CA ILE A 133 -18.49 7.23 -9.67
C ILE A 133 -19.70 6.66 -8.93
N THR A 134 -19.47 5.72 -8.02
CA THR A 134 -20.56 5.02 -7.32
C THR A 134 -20.68 5.44 -5.85
N LEU A 135 -19.59 5.88 -5.22
CA LEU A 135 -19.59 6.19 -3.80
C LEU A 135 -18.69 7.37 -3.43
N THR A 136 -19.15 8.20 -2.49
CA THR A 136 -18.35 9.20 -1.81
C THR A 136 -17.97 8.71 -0.41
N LEU A 137 -16.71 8.81 -0.04
CA LEU A 137 -16.17 8.42 1.26
C LEU A 137 -15.44 9.60 1.90
N LEU A 138 -15.64 9.79 3.21
CA LEU A 138 -15.03 10.86 3.98
C LEU A 138 -13.94 10.32 4.90
N LYS A 139 -12.83 11.05 5.03
CA LYS A 139 -11.75 10.69 5.95
C LYS A 139 -12.27 10.72 7.38
N ALA A 140 -12.16 9.59 8.07
CA ALA A 140 -12.45 9.48 9.48
C ALA A 140 -11.51 10.39 10.28
N LYS A 141 -12.02 10.93 11.38
CA LYS A 141 -11.19 11.71 12.32
C LYS A 141 -10.26 10.75 13.05
N GLU A 142 -8.96 11.04 13.09
CA GLU A 142 -8.07 10.41 14.06
C GLU A 142 -8.59 10.69 15.47
N SER A 143 -8.76 9.63 16.26
CA SER A 143 -9.27 9.68 17.64
C SER A 143 -8.13 9.74 18.64
#